data_AF-A0A3M5T3F4-F1
#
_entry.id   AF-A0A3M5T3F4-F1
#
_cell.length_a   1.000
_cell.length_b   1.000
_cell.length_c   1.000
_cell.angle_alpha   90.00
_cell.angle_beta   90.00
_cell.angle_gamma   90.00
#
_symmetry.space_group_name_H-M   'P 1'
#
loop_
_entity.id
_entity.type
_entity.pdbx_description
1 polymer ?
#
loop_
_entity_poly.entity_id
_entity_poly.type
_entity_poly.pdbx_seq_one_letter_code
_entity_poly.pdbx_strand_id
1 'polypeptide(L)'
;MIAGLRFGLTFVGIQPARGYQVDPSAVYHDPDLVPPHGYLAFYFWLRKAYGAHAVVHVGKHGNLEWLPGKGVGLSQTCWPDAVLGAMPNIYPFIVNDPGEGAQAKRRTQAVIIDHLMPPLTRAETYGPLRNLELLAD
;
A
#
# COMPACT_ATOMS: atom_id res chain seq x y z
N MET A 1 -14.29 14.46 -8.17
CA MET A 1 -13.02 15.22 -8.14
C MET A 1 -11.93 14.29 -7.65
N ILE A 2 -10.76 14.28 -8.29
CA ILE A 2 -9.58 13.50 -7.82
C ILE A 2 -8.62 14.47 -7.14
N ALA A 3 -8.39 14.29 -5.85
CA ALA A 3 -7.51 15.15 -5.06
C ALA A 3 -6.04 14.70 -5.17
N GLY A 4 -5.14 15.67 -5.27
CA GLY A 4 -3.69 15.47 -5.28
C GLY A 4 -2.94 16.68 -5.82
N LEU A 5 -1.62 16.60 -5.79
CA LEU A 5 -0.71 17.66 -6.22
C LEU A 5 -0.11 17.30 -7.58
N ARG A 6 0.05 18.29 -8.47
CA ARG A 6 0.73 18.12 -9.75
C ARG A 6 2.01 18.95 -9.79
N PHE A 7 3.08 18.31 -10.20
CA PHE A 7 4.40 18.89 -10.42
C PHE A 7 4.83 18.56 -11.85
N GLY A 8 4.40 19.40 -12.80
CA GLY A 8 4.60 19.14 -14.22
C GLY A 8 3.94 17.83 -14.67
N LEU A 9 4.75 16.87 -15.10
CA LEU A 9 4.32 15.54 -15.57
C LEU A 9 4.10 14.53 -14.43
N THR A 10 4.36 14.93 -13.18
CA THR A 10 4.22 14.07 -12.00
C THR A 10 2.97 14.45 -11.22
N PHE A 11 2.18 13.44 -10.86
CA PHE A 11 1.06 13.59 -9.93
C PHE A 11 1.37 12.85 -8.64
N VAL A 12 1.14 13.51 -7.52
CA VAL A 12 1.28 12.96 -6.18
C VAL A 12 -0.12 12.93 -5.55
N GLY A 13 -0.64 11.72 -5.33
CA GLY A 13 -1.94 11.50 -4.74
C GLY A 13 -1.85 10.57 -3.55
N ILE A 14 -2.83 10.68 -2.65
CA ILE A 14 -3.03 9.71 -1.57
C ILE A 14 -3.89 8.58 -2.11
N GLN A 15 -3.48 7.34 -1.85
CA GLN A 15 -4.28 6.18 -2.22
C GLN A 15 -5.66 6.26 -1.54
N PRO A 16 -6.77 6.10 -2.29
CA PRO A 16 -8.10 6.21 -1.71
C PRO A 16 -8.35 5.18 -0.61
N ALA A 17 -9.18 5.57 0.36
CA ALA A 17 -9.56 4.69 1.47
C ALA A 17 -10.38 3.49 0.99
N ARG A 18 -10.24 2.38 1.72
CA ARG A 18 -10.79 1.06 1.36
C ARG A 18 -12.32 1.00 1.37
N GLY A 19 -12.98 1.86 2.14
CA GLY A 19 -14.44 1.97 2.19
C GLY A 19 -15.08 1.57 3.53
N TYR A 20 -14.34 0.89 4.42
CA TYR A 20 -14.84 0.47 5.74
C TYR A 20 -15.36 1.61 6.62
N GLN A 21 -14.86 2.83 6.41
CA GLN A 21 -15.33 4.03 7.10
C GLN A 21 -16.68 4.56 6.60
N VAL A 22 -17.17 4.06 5.46
CA VAL A 22 -18.44 4.49 4.85
C VAL A 22 -19.60 3.68 5.42
N ASP A 23 -19.38 2.38 5.65
CA ASP A 23 -20.34 1.48 6.27
C ASP A 23 -19.69 0.74 7.45
N PRO A 24 -19.96 1.16 8.70
CA PRO A 24 -19.45 0.48 9.88
C PRO A 24 -19.89 -0.98 10.00
N SER A 25 -21.03 -1.37 9.41
CA SER A 25 -21.51 -2.76 9.45
C SER A 25 -20.60 -3.67 8.64
N ALA A 26 -20.07 -3.20 7.52
CA ALA A 26 -19.13 -3.95 6.67
C ALA A 26 -17.85 -4.33 7.41
N VAL A 27 -17.42 -3.56 8.41
CA VAL A 27 -16.27 -3.91 9.26
C VAL A 27 -16.49 -5.24 10.00
N TYR A 28 -17.72 -5.52 10.41
CA TYR A 28 -18.07 -6.73 11.15
C TYR A 28 -18.46 -7.90 10.25
N HIS A 29 -19.00 -7.62 9.06
CA HIS A 29 -19.70 -8.62 8.27
C HIS A 29 -19.18 -8.84 6.85
N ASP A 30 -18.28 -7.99 6.34
CA ASP A 30 -17.84 -8.07 4.96
C ASP A 30 -16.30 -7.97 4.83
N PRO A 31 -15.58 -9.09 5.01
CA PRO A 31 -14.13 -9.11 4.80
C PRO A 31 -13.74 -8.92 3.33
N ASP A 32 -14.67 -9.17 2.39
CA ASP A 32 -14.48 -9.07 0.95
C ASP A 32 -15.08 -7.78 0.36
N LEU A 33 -15.27 -6.75 1.20
CA LEU A 33 -15.85 -5.47 0.82
C LEU A 33 -15.23 -4.98 -0.49
N VAL A 34 -16.01 -4.55 -1.47
CA VAL A 34 -15.44 -4.10 -2.76
C VAL A 34 -14.96 -2.65 -2.67
N PRO A 35 -13.97 -2.21 -3.48
CA PRO A 35 -13.53 -0.82 -3.48
C PRO A 35 -14.68 0.14 -3.87
N PRO A 36 -14.84 1.30 -3.20
CA PRO A 36 -15.89 2.25 -3.52
C PRO A 36 -15.65 2.93 -4.87
N HIS A 37 -16.68 3.54 -5.46
CA HIS A 37 -16.54 4.21 -6.77
C HIS A 37 -15.46 5.30 -6.82
N GLY A 38 -15.22 6.01 -5.71
CA GLY A 38 -14.12 6.99 -5.62
C GLY A 38 -12.74 6.36 -5.77
N TYR A 39 -12.56 5.13 -5.27
CA TYR A 39 -11.34 4.34 -5.43
C TYR A 39 -11.13 3.99 -6.91
N LEU A 40 -12.17 3.48 -7.56
CA LEU A 40 -12.14 3.14 -8.99
C LEU A 40 -11.85 4.38 -9.85
N ALA A 41 -12.53 5.48 -9.55
CA ALA A 41 -12.37 6.74 -10.25
C ALA A 41 -10.92 7.25 -10.20
N PHE A 42 -10.24 7.12 -9.05
CA PHE A 42 -8.84 7.52 -8.90
C PHE A 42 -7.91 6.76 -9.86
N TYR A 43 -7.95 5.43 -9.83
CA TYR A 43 -7.05 4.62 -10.65
C TYR A 43 -7.42 4.63 -12.14
N PHE A 44 -8.71 4.68 -12.48
CA PHE A 44 -9.13 4.82 -13.87
C PHE A 44 -8.78 6.19 -14.43
N TRP A 45 -8.90 7.24 -13.62
CA TRP A 45 -8.43 8.56 -13.99
C TRP A 45 -6.92 8.56 -14.26
N LEU A 46 -6.10 7.94 -13.39
CA LEU A 46 -4.66 7.79 -13.62
C LEU A 46 -4.35 7.10 -14.96
N ARG A 47 -5.05 6.00 -15.27
CA ARG A 47 -4.80 5.19 -16.47
C ARG A 47 -5.30 5.83 -17.75
N LYS A 48 -6.47 6.47 -17.73
CA LYS A 48 -7.22 6.82 -18.94
C LYS A 48 -7.23 8.31 -19.24
N ALA A 49 -7.24 9.16 -18.22
CA ALA A 49 -7.37 10.61 -18.39
C ALA A 49 -6.07 11.34 -18.08
N TYR A 50 -5.39 10.99 -16.98
CA TYR A 50 -4.05 11.49 -16.70
C TYR A 50 -3.01 10.87 -17.65
N GLY A 51 -3.21 9.61 -18.03
CA GLY A 51 -2.33 8.90 -18.95
C GLY A 51 -0.98 8.56 -18.32
N ALA A 52 -0.97 8.13 -17.06
CA ALA A 52 0.26 7.72 -16.39
C ALA A 52 0.94 6.57 -17.14
N HIS A 53 2.24 6.74 -17.44
CA HIS A 53 3.07 5.68 -18.00
C HIS A 53 3.47 4.62 -16.97
N ALA A 54 3.51 5.00 -15.68
CA ALA A 54 3.79 4.13 -14.55
C ALA A 54 3.20 4.74 -13.28
N VAL A 55 3.00 3.90 -12.26
CA VAL A 55 2.73 4.32 -10.90
C VAL A 55 3.90 3.94 -10.00
N VAL A 56 4.24 4.82 -9.06
CA VAL A 56 5.16 4.52 -7.97
C VAL A 56 4.36 4.53 -6.68
N HIS A 57 4.11 3.36 -6.10
CA HIS A 57 3.57 3.28 -4.74
C HIS A 57 4.73 3.42 -3.77
N VAL A 58 4.60 4.28 -2.75
CA VAL A 58 5.70 4.60 -1.82
C VAL A 58 5.32 4.16 -0.41
N GLY A 59 6.17 3.34 0.20
CA GLY A 59 5.99 2.81 1.56
C GLY A 59 5.64 1.33 1.57
N LYS A 60 5.71 0.72 2.76
CA LYS A 60 5.60 -0.74 2.91
C LYS A 60 4.36 -1.30 2.25
N HIS A 61 3.16 -0.80 2.49
CA HIS A 61 2.11 -1.12 1.53
C HIS A 61 0.94 -0.16 1.53
N GLY A 62 0.33 -0.07 0.37
CA GLY A 62 -1.01 0.39 0.13
C GLY A 62 -2.02 -0.74 0.32
N ASN A 63 -3.22 -0.54 -0.23
CA ASN A 63 -4.36 -1.43 -0.08
C ASN A 63 -4.83 -2.07 -1.41
N LEU A 64 -4.15 -1.80 -2.53
CA LEU A 64 -4.56 -2.23 -3.88
C LEU A 64 -4.34 -3.73 -4.09
N GLU A 65 -3.16 -4.20 -3.67
CA GLU A 65 -2.75 -5.60 -3.69
C GLU A 65 -3.58 -6.48 -2.75
N TRP A 66 -4.28 -5.85 -1.80
CA TRP A 66 -5.16 -6.48 -0.82
C TRP A 66 -6.65 -6.40 -1.19
N LEU A 67 -7.00 -5.87 -2.36
CA LEU A 67 -8.39 -5.87 -2.81
C LEU A 67 -8.87 -7.31 -3.10
N PRO A 68 -10.19 -7.59 -3.01
CA PRO A 68 -10.73 -8.94 -3.07
C PRO A 68 -10.45 -9.60 -4.43
N GLY A 69 -10.26 -10.92 -4.40
CA GLY A 69 -9.92 -11.71 -5.58
C GLY A 69 -8.90 -12.81 -5.27
N LYS A 70 -8.54 -13.58 -6.30
CA LYS A 70 -7.65 -14.74 -6.20
C LYS A 70 -6.30 -14.42 -5.57
N GLY A 71 -5.74 -15.34 -4.77
CA GLY A 71 -4.44 -15.20 -4.10
C GLY A 71 -3.26 -14.86 -5.03
N VAL A 72 -3.26 -15.45 -6.23
CA VAL A 72 -2.26 -15.26 -7.30
C VAL A 72 -2.91 -15.66 -8.63
N GLY A 73 -2.34 -15.24 -9.77
CA GLY A 73 -2.89 -15.58 -11.09
C GLY A 73 -4.25 -14.93 -11.30
N LEU A 74 -4.28 -13.60 -11.17
CA LEU A 74 -5.52 -12.82 -11.19
C LEU A 74 -6.27 -12.98 -12.52
N SER A 75 -7.60 -12.99 -12.41
CA SER A 75 -8.50 -12.86 -13.57
C SER A 75 -8.92 -11.40 -13.74
N GLN A 76 -9.52 -11.09 -14.89
CA GLN A 76 -10.10 -9.77 -15.18
C GLN A 76 -11.20 -9.33 -14.19
N THR A 77 -11.73 -10.27 -13.41
CA THR A 77 -12.73 -10.03 -12.36
C THR A 77 -12.12 -9.83 -10.96
N CYS A 78 -10.80 -9.99 -10.81
CA CYS A 78 -10.12 -9.70 -9.56
C CYS A 78 -9.87 -8.19 -9.46
N TRP A 79 -10.23 -7.58 -8.33
CA TRP A 79 -10.16 -6.14 -8.17
C TRP A 79 -8.78 -5.53 -8.38
N PRO A 80 -7.66 -6.11 -7.89
CA PRO A 80 -6.34 -5.52 -8.15
C PRO A 80 -6.03 -5.42 -9.65
N ASP A 81 -6.38 -6.44 -10.44
CA ASP A 81 -6.19 -6.46 -11.90
C ASP A 81 -7.16 -5.50 -12.61
N ALA A 82 -8.45 -5.55 -12.27
CA ALA A 82 -9.45 -4.68 -12.88
C ALA A 82 -9.12 -3.19 -12.69
N VAL A 83 -8.64 -2.83 -11.49
CA VAL A 83 -8.33 -1.44 -11.12
C VAL A 83 -7.04 -0.97 -11.81
N LEU A 84 -5.93 -1.69 -11.62
CA LEU A 84 -4.62 -1.27 -12.10
C LEU A 84 -4.39 -1.54 -13.59
N GLY A 85 -4.98 -2.63 -14.09
CA GLY A 85 -4.71 -3.18 -15.42
C GLY A 85 -3.22 -3.38 -15.66
N ALA A 86 -2.79 -3.23 -16.91
CA ALA A 86 -1.38 -3.39 -17.32
C ALA A 86 -0.47 -2.18 -16.99
N MET A 87 -0.87 -1.27 -16.10
CA MET A 87 -0.04 -0.10 -15.75
C MET A 87 1.20 -0.57 -14.96
N PRO A 88 2.43 -0.23 -15.40
CA PRO A 88 3.65 -0.56 -14.67
C PRO A 88 3.59 -0.02 -13.24
N ASN A 89 3.88 -0.88 -12.27
CA ASN A 89 3.82 -0.57 -10.85
C ASN A 89 5.19 -0.74 -10.21
N ILE A 90 5.84 0.37 -9.88
CA ILE A 90 7.15 0.40 -9.20
C ILE A 90 6.91 0.62 -7.72
N TYR A 91 7.63 -0.10 -6.87
CA TYR A 91 7.28 -0.14 -5.45
C TYR A 91 8.53 -0.23 -4.57
N PRO A 92 9.04 0.91 -4.08
CA PRO A 92 10.03 0.90 -3.02
C PRO A 92 9.48 0.23 -1.76
N PHE A 93 10.17 -0.79 -1.26
CA PHE A 93 9.66 -1.67 -0.21
C PHE A 93 10.74 -1.96 0.83
N ILE A 94 10.38 -2.21 2.08
CA ILE A 94 11.37 -2.49 3.13
C ILE A 94 11.92 -3.92 3.00
N VAL A 95 13.26 -4.06 2.98
CA VAL A 95 13.93 -5.35 2.69
C VAL A 95 13.59 -6.48 3.67
N ASN A 96 13.23 -6.15 4.91
CA ASN A 96 12.94 -7.13 5.95
C ASN A 96 11.47 -7.56 6.00
N ASP A 97 10.64 -7.12 5.04
CA ASP A 97 9.25 -7.59 4.89
C ASP A 97 8.97 -8.23 3.53
N PRO A 98 9.55 -9.41 3.27
CA PRO A 98 9.38 -10.09 1.98
C PRO A 98 7.97 -10.64 1.78
N GLY A 99 7.20 -10.88 2.85
CA GLY A 99 5.88 -11.49 2.76
C GLY A 99 4.88 -10.57 2.06
N GLU A 100 4.82 -9.32 2.52
CA GLU A 100 3.94 -8.32 1.92
C GLU A 100 4.47 -7.85 0.56
N GLY A 101 5.80 -7.78 0.41
CA GLY A 101 6.40 -7.50 -0.90
C GLY A 101 6.03 -8.57 -1.94
N ALA A 102 5.95 -9.84 -1.53
CA ALA A 102 5.49 -10.92 -2.40
C ALA A 102 4.01 -10.78 -2.78
N GLN A 103 3.16 -10.28 -1.89
CA GLN A 103 1.75 -9.99 -2.20
C GLN A 103 1.65 -8.94 -3.32
N ALA A 104 2.38 -7.83 -3.21
CA ALA A 104 2.42 -6.78 -4.22
C ALA A 104 2.92 -7.31 -5.58
N LYS A 105 4.01 -8.09 -5.58
CA LYS A 105 4.54 -8.75 -6.79
C LYS A 105 3.50 -9.63 -7.48
N ARG A 106 2.82 -10.48 -6.70
CA ARG A 106 1.92 -11.53 -7.22
C ARG A 106 0.53 -11.01 -7.62
N ARG A 107 0.06 -9.92 -7.00
CA ARG A 107 -1.31 -9.42 -7.20
C ARG A 107 -1.40 -8.06 -7.90
N THR A 108 -0.31 -7.33 -8.07
CA THR A 108 -0.34 -6.02 -8.76
C THR A 108 0.80 -5.82 -9.75
N GLN A 109 1.43 -6.92 -10.15
CA GLN A 109 2.63 -6.95 -11.01
C GLN A 109 3.73 -5.97 -10.59
N ALA A 110 3.86 -5.76 -9.27
CA ALA A 110 4.78 -4.78 -8.73
C ALA A 110 6.24 -5.18 -8.98
N VAL A 111 7.03 -4.22 -9.46
CA VAL A 111 8.49 -4.28 -9.46
C VAL A 111 8.96 -3.69 -8.14
N ILE A 112 9.36 -4.59 -7.24
CA ILE A 112 9.86 -4.21 -5.92
C ILE A 112 11.31 -3.74 -6.03
N ILE A 113 11.59 -2.57 -5.46
CA ILE A 113 12.93 -2.01 -5.30
C ILE A 113 13.18 -1.90 -3.79
N ASP A 114 13.87 -2.88 -3.22
CA ASP A 114 14.03 -2.92 -1.77
C ASP A 114 14.91 -1.78 -1.24
N HIS A 115 14.55 -1.23 -0.09
CA HIS A 115 15.31 -0.25 0.67
C HIS A 115 15.71 -0.79 2.05
N LEU A 116 16.74 -0.18 2.63
CA LEU A 116 17.26 -0.56 3.95
C LEU A 116 16.23 -0.33 5.07
N MET A 117 16.38 -1.10 6.14
CA MET A 117 15.75 -0.82 7.43
C MET A 117 16.20 0.54 7.96
N PRO A 118 15.42 1.19 8.85
CA PRO A 118 15.90 2.36 9.56
C PRO A 118 17.19 2.04 10.34
N PRO A 119 18.07 3.03 10.59
CA PRO A 119 19.25 2.84 11.42
C PRO A 119 18.89 2.26 12.78
N LEU A 120 19.60 1.21 13.18
CA LEU A 120 19.39 0.54 14.45
C LEU A 120 20.40 1.01 15.49
N THR A 121 19.95 1.17 16.72
CA THR A 121 20.79 1.45 17.88
C THR A 121 20.28 0.63 19.07
N ARG A 122 21.12 0.48 20.09
CA ARG A 122 20.69 -0.08 21.38
C ARG A 122 19.71 0.88 22.05
N ALA A 123 18.70 0.32 22.72
CA ALA A 123 17.72 1.10 23.47
C ALA A 123 18.36 1.83 24.66
N GLU A 124 19.41 1.24 25.23
CA GLU A 124 20.07 1.64 26.48
C GLU A 124 19.10 1.72 27.68
N THR A 125 19.62 1.76 28.90
CA THR A 125 18.79 2.04 30.08
C THR A 125 18.72 3.54 30.33
N TYR A 126 17.52 4.02 30.69
CA TYR A 126 17.30 5.42 31.00
C TYR A 126 16.30 5.58 32.15
N GLY A 127 16.38 6.72 32.84
CA GLY A 127 15.48 7.04 33.95
C GLY A 127 15.51 5.98 35.08
N PRO A 128 14.34 5.60 35.62
CA PRO A 128 14.26 4.62 36.71
C PRO A 128 14.87 3.25 36.40
N LEU A 129 14.87 2.81 35.14
CA LEU A 129 15.47 1.53 34.75
C LEU A 129 16.99 1.54 34.89
N ARG A 130 17.63 2.68 34.62
CA ARG A 130 19.08 2.85 34.86
C ARG A 130 19.42 2.82 36.35
N ASN A 131 18.56 3.41 37.19
CA ASN A 131 18.76 3.35 38.65
C ASN A 131 18.57 1.92 39.18
N LEU A 132 17.59 1.18 38.66
CA LEU A 132 17.36 -0.20 39.05
C LEU A 132 18.53 -1.11 38.66
N GLU A 133 19.09 -0.93 37.46
CA GLU A 133 20.28 -1.66 37.01
C GLU A 133 21.46 -1.49 37.98
N LEU A 134 21.74 -0.25 38.41
CA LEU A 134 22.79 0.05 39.40
C LEU A 134 22.55 -0.56 40.79
N LEU A 135 21.30 -0.84 41.16
CA LEU A 135 20.96 -1.46 42.45
C LEU A 135 21.08 -3.00 42.40
N ALA A 136 21.17 -3.59 41.21
CA ALA A 136 21.31 -5.03 41.01
C ALA A 136 22.78 -5.48 40.89
N ASP A 137 23.72 -4.53 40.80
CA ASP A 137 25.18 -4.74 40.84
C ASP A 137 25.71 -4.87 42.28
#